data_AF-A0AA51EW33-F1
#
_entry.id   AF-A0AA51EW33-F1
#
_cell.length_a   1.000
_cell.length_b   1.000
_cell.length_c   1.000
_cell.angle_alpha   90.00
_cell.angle_beta   90.00
_cell.angle_gamma   90.00
#
_symmetry.space_group_name_H-M   'P 1'
#
loop_
_entity.id
_entity.type
_entity.pdbx_description
1 polymer ?
#
loop_
_entity_poly.entity_id
_entity_poly.type
_entity_poly.pdbx_seq_one_letter_code
_entity_poly.pdbx_strand_id
1 'polypeptide(L)'
;DKAMELRYVGGVHGGFIYPTPFLCLVLKMLQIQPEKDIVVEFIKNEEFKYVRALGAFYMRLTGSSVDCYKYLEPLYNDNRKLRRQNREGQFEIVHMDEFIDELLREERLCDVILPRIQKRHILEENNE
;
A
#
# COMPACT_ATOMS: atom_id res chain seq x y z
N ASP A 1 11.48 4.78 12.11
CA ASP A 1 12.86 4.72 11.55
C ASP A 1 13.02 3.75 10.39
N LYS A 2 12.82 2.43 10.56
CA LYS A 2 13.02 1.47 9.45
C LYS A 2 12.18 1.71 8.20
N ALA A 3 10.97 2.25 8.34
CA ALA A 3 10.15 2.63 7.19
C ALA A 3 10.77 3.78 6.36
N MET A 4 11.53 4.69 6.98
CA MET A 4 12.20 5.79 6.28
C MET A 4 13.41 5.32 5.47
N GLU A 5 13.98 4.16 5.83
CA GLU A 5 15.10 3.54 5.09
C GLU A 5 14.63 2.81 3.81
N LEU A 6 13.32 2.66 3.59
CA LEU A 6 12.77 1.98 2.42
C LEU A 6 13.14 2.73 1.12
N ARG A 7 13.52 1.96 0.10
CA ARG A 7 13.93 2.49 -1.21
C ARG A 7 13.10 1.97 -2.38
N TYR A 8 12.19 1.03 -2.12
CA TYR A 8 11.35 0.40 -3.13
C TYR A 8 10.14 -0.29 -2.47
N VAL A 9 9.09 -0.48 -3.26
CA VAL A 9 7.94 -1.33 -2.94
C VAL A 9 8.11 -2.70 -3.61
N GLY A 10 7.46 -3.74 -3.10
CA GLY A 10 7.55 -5.07 -3.69
C GLY A 10 7.00 -6.15 -2.76
N GLY A 11 6.79 -7.34 -3.33
CA GLY A 11 6.36 -8.53 -2.58
C GLY A 11 7.53 -9.44 -2.29
N VAL A 12 7.59 -10.55 -3.02
CA VAL A 12 8.69 -11.53 -3.01
C VAL A 12 9.39 -11.55 -4.36
N HIS A 13 10.65 -11.99 -4.38
CA HIS A 13 11.41 -12.10 -5.62
C HIS A 13 12.31 -13.34 -5.68
N GLY A 14 12.67 -13.73 -6.91
CA GLY A 14 13.54 -14.86 -7.21
C GLY A 14 12.90 -16.23 -6.95
N GLY A 15 13.59 -17.30 -7.39
CA GLY A 15 13.09 -18.68 -7.29
C GLY A 15 12.93 -19.19 -5.85
N PHE A 16 13.65 -18.60 -4.88
CA PHE A 16 13.56 -18.95 -3.46
C PHE A 16 12.58 -18.09 -2.65
N ILE A 17 11.78 -17.22 -3.31
CA ILE A 17 10.72 -16.43 -2.66
C ILE A 17 11.30 -15.52 -1.55
N TYR A 18 12.33 -14.75 -1.89
CA TYR A 18 12.93 -13.80 -0.94
C TYR A 18 11.98 -12.63 -0.69
N PRO A 19 11.63 -12.32 0.58
CA PRO A 19 10.74 -11.20 0.87
C PRO A 19 11.48 -9.87 0.76
N THR A 20 10.82 -8.87 0.19
CA THR A 20 11.35 -7.50 0.20
C THR A 20 11.25 -6.88 1.60
N PRO A 21 12.12 -5.91 1.94
CA PRO A 21 11.99 -5.15 3.19
C PRO A 21 10.62 -4.46 3.34
N PHE A 22 10.02 -4.04 2.22
CA PHE A 22 8.66 -3.49 2.19
C PHE A 22 7.64 -4.50 2.74
N LEU A 23 7.60 -5.71 2.18
CA LEU A 23 6.70 -6.76 2.63
C LEU A 23 6.97 -7.17 4.09
N CYS A 24 8.23 -7.24 4.50
CA CYS A 24 8.61 -7.52 5.90
C CYS A 24 8.06 -6.47 6.86
N LEU A 25 8.11 -5.18 6.49
CA LEU A 25 7.57 -4.10 7.33
C LEU A 25 6.03 -4.12 7.36
N VAL A 26 5.37 -4.42 6.23
CA VAL A 26 3.90 -4.64 6.22
C VAL A 26 3.53 -5.75 7.19
N LEU A 27 4.20 -6.90 7.12
CA LEU A 27 3.94 -8.02 8.02
C LEU A 27 4.20 -7.64 9.48
N LYS A 28 5.25 -6.87 9.75
CA LYS A 28 5.53 -6.39 11.11
C LYS A 28 4.45 -5.43 11.61
N MET A 29 3.95 -4.53 10.76
CA MET A 29 2.81 -3.67 11.09
C MET A 29 1.56 -4.49 11.40
N LEU A 30 1.27 -5.54 10.62
CA LEU A 30 0.15 -6.46 10.90
C LEU A 30 0.30 -7.17 12.26
N GLN A 31 1.53 -7.54 12.65
CA GLN A 31 1.78 -8.17 13.95
C GLN A 31 1.60 -7.22 15.14
N ILE A 32 2.01 -5.96 15.01
CA ILE A 32 1.93 -4.99 16.11
C ILE A 32 0.63 -4.20 16.13
N GLN A 33 -0.15 -4.26 15.04
CA GLN A 33 -1.45 -3.64 14.87
C GLN A 33 -1.47 -2.17 15.35
N PRO A 34 -0.73 -1.26 14.69
CA PRO A 34 -0.68 0.14 15.10
C PRO A 34 -2.08 0.76 15.09
N GLU A 35 -2.26 1.77 15.93
CA GLU A 35 -3.47 2.58 15.95
C GLU A 35 -3.70 3.29 14.61
N LYS A 36 -4.97 3.55 14.29
CA LYS A 36 -5.38 4.07 12.98
C LYS A 36 -4.79 5.45 12.69
N ASP A 37 -4.67 6.29 13.71
CA ASP A 37 -4.03 7.60 13.63
C ASP A 37 -2.58 7.51 13.14
N ILE A 38 -1.78 6.57 13.65
CA ILE A 38 -0.40 6.31 13.21
C ILE A 38 -0.39 5.94 11.71
N VAL A 39 -1.31 5.08 11.27
CA VAL A 39 -1.40 4.69 9.85
C VAL A 39 -1.78 5.89 8.98
N VAL A 40 -2.69 6.74 9.45
CA VAL A 40 -3.10 7.96 8.76
C VAL A 40 -1.94 8.96 8.69
N GLU A 41 -1.12 9.08 9.73
CA GLU A 41 0.11 9.88 9.70
C GLU A 41 1.10 9.36 8.66
N PHE A 42 1.24 8.03 8.52
CA PHE A 42 2.09 7.44 7.48
C PHE A 42 1.60 7.82 6.08
N ILE A 43 0.29 7.72 5.83
CA ILE A 43 -0.35 8.09 4.56
C ILE A 43 -0.15 9.58 4.26
N LYS A 44 -0.36 10.44 5.26
CA LYS A 44 -0.22 11.90 5.12
C LYS A 44 1.22 12.35 4.96
N ASN A 45 2.22 11.51 5.25
CA ASN A 45 3.63 11.87 5.13
C ASN A 45 4.00 12.23 3.67
N GLU A 46 4.27 13.52 3.43
CA GLU A 46 4.65 14.04 2.11
C GLU A 46 6.15 13.92 1.83
N GLU A 47 6.99 13.79 2.86
CA GLU A 47 8.45 13.76 2.71
C GLU A 47 8.94 12.38 2.25
N PHE A 48 8.40 11.31 2.85
CA PHE A 48 8.83 9.94 2.62
C PHE A 48 7.79 9.13 1.83
N LYS A 49 7.91 9.16 0.49
CA LYS A 49 7.00 8.43 -0.42
C LYS A 49 6.83 6.94 -0.11
N TYR A 50 7.86 6.25 0.38
CA TYR A 50 7.75 4.82 0.73
C TYR A 50 7.07 4.57 2.08
N VAL A 51 7.13 5.53 3.01
CA VAL A 51 6.33 5.50 4.25
C VAL A 51 4.85 5.67 3.91
N ARG A 52 4.54 6.59 3.00
CA ARG A 52 3.19 6.76 2.44
C ARG A 52 2.67 5.51 1.77
N ALA A 53 3.45 4.90 0.87
CA ALA A 53 3.07 3.64 0.21
C ALA A 53 2.87 2.50 1.21
N LEU A 54 3.69 2.43 2.27
CA LEU A 54 3.57 1.44 3.34
C LEU A 54 2.27 1.62 4.13
N GLY A 55 1.95 2.85 4.52
CA GLY A 55 0.71 3.19 5.20
C GLY A 55 -0.53 2.91 4.35
N ALA A 56 -0.46 3.25 3.05
CA ALA A 56 -1.53 2.98 2.09
C ALA A 56 -1.79 1.47 1.95
N PHE A 57 -0.73 0.67 1.79
CA PHE A 57 -0.83 -0.78 1.68
C PHE A 57 -1.41 -1.40 2.96
N TYR A 58 -0.93 -0.96 4.13
CA TYR A 58 -1.47 -1.43 5.41
C TYR A 58 -2.95 -1.07 5.58
N MET A 59 -3.34 0.19 5.31
CA MET A 59 -4.74 0.63 5.34
C MET A 59 -5.61 -0.23 4.41
N ARG A 60 -5.12 -0.58 3.22
CA ARG A 60 -5.85 -1.44 2.29
C ARG A 60 -6.07 -2.87 2.83
N LEU A 61 -5.15 -3.37 3.66
CA LEU A 61 -5.27 -4.71 4.24
C LEU A 61 -6.17 -4.78 5.48
N THR A 62 -6.22 -3.71 6.29
CA THR A 62 -6.89 -3.75 7.60
C THR A 62 -8.07 -2.79 7.75
N GLY A 63 -8.18 -1.79 6.86
CA GLY A 63 -9.18 -0.75 6.92
C GLY A 63 -10.57 -1.20 6.48
N SER A 64 -11.59 -0.45 6.88
CA SER A 64 -12.93 -0.59 6.31
C SER A 64 -12.93 -0.14 4.83
N SER A 65 -13.93 -0.56 4.06
CA SER A 65 -14.06 -0.13 2.65
C SER A 65 -14.12 1.40 2.54
N VAL A 66 -14.89 2.05 3.41
CA VAL A 66 -15.02 3.52 3.47
C VAL A 66 -13.68 4.18 3.77
N ASP A 67 -12.93 3.65 4.75
CA ASP A 67 -11.61 4.18 5.08
C ASP A 67 -10.61 4.02 3.94
N CYS A 68 -10.64 2.87 3.24
CA CYS A 68 -9.79 2.65 2.07
C CYS A 68 -10.02 3.75 1.03
N TYR A 69 -11.25 3.99 0.62
CA TYR A 69 -11.55 5.06 -0.35
C TYR A 69 -11.18 6.45 0.20
N LYS A 70 -11.59 6.77 1.42
CA LYS A 70 -11.36 8.07 2.05
C LYS A 70 -9.88 8.45 2.16
N TYR A 71 -9.02 7.52 2.53
CA TYR A 71 -7.60 7.80 2.77
C TYR A 71 -6.70 7.52 1.56
N LEU A 72 -7.10 6.62 0.65
CA LEU A 72 -6.28 6.27 -0.50
C LEU A 72 -6.57 7.16 -1.72
N GLU A 73 -7.81 7.56 -1.96
CA GLU A 73 -8.14 8.38 -3.14
C GLU A 73 -7.41 9.73 -3.22
N PRO A 74 -7.17 10.45 -2.11
CA PRO A 74 -6.37 11.67 -2.17
C PRO A 74 -4.97 11.45 -2.74
N LEU A 75 -4.42 10.23 -2.61
CA LEU A 75 -3.11 9.86 -3.13
C LEU A 75 -3.07 9.69 -4.66
N TYR A 76 -4.21 9.69 -5.36
CA TYR A 76 -4.23 9.81 -6.82
C TYR A 76 -3.61 11.13 -7.32
N ASN A 77 -3.50 12.15 -6.46
CA ASN A 77 -2.81 13.40 -6.81
C ASN A 77 -1.28 13.30 -6.66
N ASP A 78 -0.75 12.19 -6.15
CA ASP A 78 0.67 11.98 -5.95
C ASP A 78 1.29 11.30 -7.19
N ASN A 79 1.87 12.10 -8.07
CA ASN A 79 2.51 11.63 -9.30
C ASN A 79 3.99 11.27 -9.11
N ARG A 80 4.46 11.05 -7.88
CA ARG A 80 5.88 10.76 -7.61
C ARG A 80 6.22 9.33 -8.02
N LYS A 81 7.36 9.19 -8.68
CA LYS A 81 7.92 7.88 -9.07
C LYS A 81 8.25 7.03 -7.84
N LEU A 82 7.77 5.80 -7.81
CA LEU A 82 8.15 4.73 -6.92
C LEU A 82 9.02 3.72 -7.67
N ARG A 83 10.04 3.21 -6.99
CA ARG A 83 10.78 2.04 -7.45
C ARG A 83 10.02 0.79 -6.97
N ARG A 84 9.70 -0.13 -7.87
CA ARG A 84 9.07 -1.42 -7.55
C ARG A 84 10.05 -2.55 -7.88
N GLN A 85 10.19 -3.53 -6.99
CA GLN A 85 10.88 -4.76 -7.30
C GLN A 85 9.88 -5.82 -7.72
N ASN A 86 10.07 -6.40 -8.90
CA ASN A 86 9.19 -7.42 -9.44
C ASN A 86 9.60 -8.83 -8.99
N ARG A 87 8.81 -9.83 -9.40
CA ARG A 87 9.02 -11.23 -9.01
C ARG A 87 10.33 -11.82 -9.54
N GLU A 88 10.85 -11.30 -10.65
CA GLU A 88 12.15 -11.68 -11.21
C GLU A 88 13.33 -10.99 -10.49
N GLY A 89 13.04 -10.05 -9.58
CA GLY A 89 14.03 -9.27 -8.84
C GLY A 89 14.50 -8.01 -9.57
N GLN A 90 13.95 -7.71 -10.75
CA GLN A 90 14.24 -6.51 -11.52
C GLN A 90 13.51 -5.29 -10.93
N PHE A 91 14.10 -4.12 -11.10
CA PHE A 91 13.51 -2.87 -10.62
C PHE A 91 12.81 -2.13 -11.75
N GLU A 92 11.57 -1.75 -11.47
CA GLU A 92 10.68 -1.02 -12.35
C GLU A 92 10.37 0.34 -11.73
N ILE A 93 9.97 1.30 -12.57
CA ILE A 93 9.42 2.57 -12.11
C ILE A 93 7.92 2.52 -12.31
N VAL A 94 7.19 2.74 -11.23
CA VAL A 94 5.74 3.01 -11.23
C VAL A 94 5.51 4.37 -10.59
N HIS A 95 4.29 4.87 -10.62
CA HIS A 95 3.90 6.09 -9.92
C HIS A 95 3.03 5.77 -8.70
N MET A 96 2.93 6.71 -7.75
CA MET A 96 2.14 6.48 -6.54
C MET A 96 0.65 6.35 -6.86
N ASP A 97 0.09 7.22 -7.70
CA ASP A 97 -1.27 7.11 -8.23
C ASP A 97 -1.56 5.73 -8.87
N GLU A 98 -0.66 5.21 -9.70
CA GLU A 98 -0.76 3.87 -10.29
C GLU A 98 -0.78 2.77 -9.21
N PHE A 99 0.11 2.87 -8.21
CA PHE A 99 0.16 1.93 -7.09
C PHE A 99 -1.13 1.96 -6.24
N ILE A 100 -1.75 3.12 -6.08
CA ILE A 100 -3.02 3.28 -5.39
C ILE A 100 -4.19 2.71 -6.20
N ASP A 101 -4.16 2.86 -7.52
CA ASP A 101 -5.14 2.25 -8.40
C ASP A 101 -5.11 0.72 -8.30
N GLU A 102 -3.90 0.15 -8.35
CA GLU A 102 -3.68 -1.29 -8.14
C GLU A 102 -4.23 -1.75 -6.78
N LEU A 103 -3.99 -0.97 -5.70
CA LEU A 103 -4.51 -1.30 -4.38
C LEU A 103 -6.04 -1.35 -4.32
N LEU A 104 -6.74 -0.45 -5.03
CA LEU A 104 -8.20 -0.37 -4.98
C LEU A 104 -8.90 -1.33 -5.94
N ARG A 105 -8.21 -1.78 -7.01
CA ARG A 105 -8.84 -2.54 -8.10
C ARG A 105 -8.37 -3.98 -8.24
N GLU A 106 -7.12 -4.27 -7.92
CA GLU A 106 -6.55 -5.60 -8.13
C GLU A 106 -6.89 -6.58 -7.00
N GLU A 107 -6.89 -7.87 -7.31
CA GLU A 107 -7.12 -8.92 -6.30
C GLU A 107 -5.85 -9.26 -5.51
N ARG A 108 -4.67 -8.95 -6.08
CA ARG A 108 -3.36 -9.26 -5.50
C ARG A 108 -2.37 -8.16 -5.83
N LEU A 109 -1.66 -7.68 -4.81
CA LEU A 109 -0.55 -6.74 -4.98
C LEU A 109 0.60 -7.10 -4.03
N CYS A 110 1.84 -6.90 -4.49
CA CYS A 110 3.05 -7.28 -3.74
C CYS A 110 2.97 -8.71 -3.17
N ASP A 111 2.47 -9.65 -3.98
CA ASP A 111 2.26 -11.07 -3.68
C ASP A 111 1.26 -11.38 -2.55
N VAL A 112 0.58 -10.37 -2.00
CA VAL A 112 -0.47 -10.50 -0.99
C VAL A 112 -1.83 -10.44 -1.66
N ILE A 113 -2.71 -11.40 -1.35
CA ILE A 113 -4.12 -11.35 -1.77
C ILE A 113 -4.80 -10.26 -0.94
N LEU A 114 -5.42 -9.30 -1.61
CA LEU A 114 -6.07 -8.17 -0.95
C LEU A 114 -7.46 -8.60 -0.44
N PRO A 115 -7.84 -8.25 0.80
CA PRO A 115 -9.19 -8.49 1.30
C PRO A 115 -10.23 -7.82 0.41
N ARG A 116 -11.40 -8.44 0.27
CA ARG A 116 -12.48 -7.86 -0.53
C ARG A 116 -12.98 -6.57 0.14
N ILE A 117 -13.07 -5.51 -0.64
CA ILE A 117 -13.73 -4.26 -0.25
C ILE A 117 -15.02 -4.11 -1.05
N GLN A 118 -15.98 -3.39 -0.47
CA GLN A 118 -17.23 -3.10 -1.13
C GLN A 118 -16.99 -2.21 -2.35
N LYS A 119 -17.73 -2.45 -3.44
CA LYS A 119 -17.64 -1.60 -4.64
C LYS A 119 -18.12 -0.19 -4.31
N ARG A 120 -17.41 0.81 -4.85
CA ARG A 120 -17.67 2.23 -4.61
C ARG A 120 -19.14 2.64 -4.79
N HIS A 121 -19.77 2.27 -5.91
CA HIS A 121 -21.17 2.66 -6.17
C HIS A 121 -22.15 2.17 -5.09
N ILE A 122 -21.89 1.03 -4.46
CA ILE A 122 -22.75 0.51 -3.40
C ILE A 122 -22.61 1.34 -2.12
N LEU A 123 -21.41 1.85 -1.84
CA LEU A 123 -21.19 2.76 -0.71
C LEU A 123 -21.86 4.12 -0.95
N GLU A 124 -21.74 4.63 -2.18
CA GLU A 124 -22.40 5.88 -2.59
C GLU A 124 -23.94 5.77 -2.48
N GLU A 125 -24.53 4.64 -2.91
CA GLU A 125 -25.96 4.35 -2.74
C GLU A 125 -26.39 4.30 -1.27
N ASN A 126 -25.51 3.82 -0.39
CA ASN A 126 -25.74 3.75 1.06
C ASN A 126 -25.46 5.07 1.79
N ASN A 127 -24.99 6.12 1.09
CA ASN A 127 -24.50 7.39 1.66
C ASN A 127 -23.34 7.21 2.67
N GLU A 128 -22.45 6.25 2.40
CA GLU A 128 -21.22 5.98 3.18
C GLU A 128 -19.96 6.52 2.51
#